data_AF-A0A6A5WN31-F1
#
_entry.id   AF-A0A6A5WN31-F1
#
_cell.length_a   1.000
_cell.length_b   1.000
_cell.length_c   1.000
_cell.angle_alpha   90.00
_cell.angle_beta   90.00
_cell.angle_gamma   90.00
#
_symmetry.space_group_name_H-M   'P 1'
#
loop_
_entity.id
_entity.type
_entity.pdbx_description
1 polymer ?
#
loop_
_entity_poly.entity_id
_entity_poly.type
_entity_poly.pdbx_seq_one_letter_code
_entity_poly.pdbx_strand_id
1 'polypeptide(L)'
;MPSLESLPNELIHEICSHTAFELDWSDGHPLLALSDTTKHLRSVIEEYSRVLLKRQANLDIRLPKKVTTSTVSRWLKWVSNTCWYCKKNSKRRAILDPTIICCSKCDRDLFPKMTMTDAMRKHRLSKLDLFTPNEKHPHLAPLLHGSYVCMGSPATMFAKADVLAREKLIQGQGKKRRKPTVIILDADLA
;
A
#
# COMPACT_ATOMS: atom_id res chain seq x y z
N MET A 1 -14.13 15.02 -33.02
CA MET A 1 -13.75 13.81 -32.25
C MET A 1 -13.63 14.21 -30.80
N PRO A 2 -14.16 13.43 -29.83
CA PRO A 2 -13.97 13.73 -28.41
C PRO A 2 -12.49 13.64 -28.06
N SER A 3 -11.95 14.70 -27.45
CA SER A 3 -10.58 14.78 -26.93
C SER A 3 -10.62 15.06 -25.43
N LEU A 4 -9.51 14.78 -24.73
CA LEU A 4 -9.41 15.00 -23.27
C LEU A 4 -9.74 16.46 -22.88
N GLU A 5 -9.40 17.41 -23.76
CA GLU A 5 -9.67 18.85 -23.58
C GLU A 5 -11.14 19.24 -23.74
N SER A 6 -11.93 18.41 -24.40
CA SER A 6 -13.37 18.63 -24.56
C SER A 6 -14.19 18.13 -23.36
N LEU A 7 -13.54 17.48 -22.39
CA LEU A 7 -14.20 16.99 -21.18
C LEU A 7 -14.43 18.12 -20.17
N PRO A 8 -15.53 18.07 -19.40
CA PRO A 8 -15.69 18.90 -18.20
C PRO A 8 -14.53 18.72 -17.21
N ASN A 9 -14.17 19.80 -16.53
CA ASN A 9 -13.04 19.82 -15.58
C ASN A 9 -13.19 18.76 -14.47
N GLU A 10 -14.43 18.45 -14.07
CA GLU A 10 -14.74 17.45 -13.06
C GLU A 10 -14.27 16.06 -13.48
N LEU A 11 -14.47 15.69 -14.75
CA LEU A 11 -14.00 14.41 -15.27
C LEU A 11 -12.48 14.37 -15.40
N ILE A 12 -11.86 15.49 -15.77
CA ILE A 12 -10.40 15.61 -15.81
C ILE A 12 -9.81 15.43 -14.40
N HIS A 13 -10.42 16.03 -13.37
CA HIS A 13 -10.03 15.85 -11.98
C HIS A 13 -10.19 14.40 -11.51
N GLU A 14 -11.28 13.72 -11.90
CA GLU A 14 -11.50 12.31 -11.58
C GLU A 14 -10.40 11.44 -12.17
N ILE A 15 -10.05 11.65 -13.45
CA ILE A 15 -8.93 10.97 -14.11
C ILE A 15 -7.60 11.25 -13.39
N CYS A 16 -7.36 12.51 -13.00
CA CYS A 16 -6.17 12.89 -12.23
C CYS A 16 -6.13 12.22 -10.84
N SER A 17 -7.27 11.89 -10.23
CA SER A 17 -7.33 11.24 -8.92
C SER A 17 -6.76 9.83 -8.93
N HIS A 18 -6.92 9.12 -10.05
CA HIS A 18 -6.37 7.78 -10.24
C HIS A 18 -4.86 7.78 -10.49
N THR A 19 -4.32 8.85 -11.07
CA THR A 19 -2.90 8.96 -11.44
C THR A 19 -2.04 9.70 -10.41
N ALA A 20 -2.66 10.46 -9.50
CA ALA A 20 -1.95 11.28 -8.51
C ALA A 20 -1.12 10.50 -7.48
N PHE A 21 -1.32 9.17 -7.41
CA PHE A 21 -0.71 8.30 -6.41
C PHE A 21 0.14 7.17 -7.00
N GLU A 22 0.46 7.26 -8.29
CA GLU A 22 1.33 6.29 -8.95
C GLU A 22 2.76 6.34 -8.40
N LEU A 23 3.42 5.18 -8.41
CA LEU A 23 4.69 4.95 -7.70
C LEU A 23 5.89 5.70 -8.29
N ASP A 24 5.79 6.16 -9.54
CA ASP A 24 6.86 6.80 -10.28
C ASP A 24 6.84 8.32 -10.10
N TRP A 25 7.41 8.75 -8.96
CA TRP A 25 7.50 10.16 -8.56
C TRP A 25 8.65 10.90 -9.24
N SER A 26 9.11 10.43 -10.40
CA SER A 26 10.20 11.00 -11.19
C SER A 26 9.68 12.04 -12.20
N ASP A 27 10.58 12.57 -13.04
CA ASP A 27 10.27 13.56 -14.09
C ASP A 27 9.24 13.05 -15.13
N GLY A 28 8.89 11.76 -15.10
CA GLY A 28 7.87 11.13 -15.96
C GLY A 28 6.46 11.03 -15.38
N HIS A 29 6.16 11.68 -14.24
CA HIS A 29 4.84 11.54 -13.61
C HIS A 29 3.69 11.99 -14.55
N PRO A 30 2.57 11.23 -14.65
CA PRO A 30 1.48 11.53 -15.59
C PRO A 30 0.93 12.95 -15.50
N LEU A 31 0.80 13.49 -14.27
CA LEU A 31 0.36 14.88 -14.08
C LEU A 31 1.31 15.92 -14.70
N LEU A 32 2.63 15.68 -14.69
CA LEU A 32 3.59 16.57 -15.36
C LEU A 32 3.41 16.48 -16.87
N ALA A 33 3.40 15.25 -17.41
CA ALA A 33 3.22 15.01 -18.83
C ALA A 33 1.91 15.65 -19.36
N LEU A 34 0.80 15.46 -18.64
CA LEU A 34 -0.49 16.06 -18.99
C LEU A 34 -0.45 17.60 -18.91
N SER A 35 0.27 18.18 -17.93
CA SER A 35 0.40 19.64 -17.82
C SER A 35 1.27 20.26 -18.93
N ASP A 36 2.06 19.46 -19.64
CA ASP A 36 2.89 19.90 -20.74
C ASP A 36 2.22 19.79 -22.12
N THR A 37 1.08 19.08 -22.21
CA THR A 37 0.35 18.91 -23.48
C THR A 37 -0.25 20.21 -23.99
N THR A 38 -1.16 20.84 -23.24
CA THR A 38 -1.85 22.08 -23.64
C THR A 38 -2.08 23.06 -22.51
N LYS A 39 -2.30 24.33 -22.86
CA LYS A 39 -2.51 25.42 -21.90
C LYS A 39 -3.75 25.19 -21.02
N HIS A 40 -4.80 24.60 -21.57
CA HIS A 40 -6.01 24.28 -20.82
C HIS A 40 -5.74 23.22 -19.77
N LEU A 41 -5.19 22.06 -20.17
CA LEU A 41 -4.85 20.98 -19.25
C LEU A 41 -3.84 21.42 -18.19
N ARG A 42 -2.83 22.22 -18.56
CA ARG A 42 -1.93 22.86 -17.61
C ARG A 42 -2.68 23.63 -16.53
N SER A 43 -3.61 24.51 -16.92
CA SER A 43 -4.38 25.30 -15.96
C SER A 43 -5.22 24.43 -15.03
N VAL A 44 -5.85 23.38 -15.55
CA VAL A 44 -6.68 22.45 -14.78
C VAL A 44 -5.82 21.67 -13.77
N ILE A 45 -4.69 21.13 -14.22
CA ILE A 45 -3.80 20.29 -13.38
C ILE A 45 -3.08 21.13 -12.32
N GLU A 46 -2.73 22.38 -12.63
CA GLU A 46 -2.21 23.36 -11.67
C GLU A 46 -3.22 23.64 -10.55
N GLU A 47 -4.50 23.83 -10.90
CA GLU A 47 -5.57 24.01 -9.92
C GLU A 47 -5.79 22.75 -9.08
N TYR A 48 -5.87 21.59 -9.72
CA TYR A 48 -6.00 20.30 -9.06
C TYR A 48 -4.86 20.07 -8.05
N SER A 49 -3.61 20.30 -8.46
CA SER A 49 -2.43 20.17 -7.60
C SER A 49 -2.44 21.18 -6.44
N ARG A 50 -2.97 22.38 -6.65
CA ARG A 50 -3.16 23.38 -5.58
C ARG A 50 -4.16 22.90 -4.54
N VAL A 51 -5.28 22.34 -4.97
CA VAL A 51 -6.29 21.75 -4.09
C VAL A 51 -5.68 20.61 -3.28
N LEU A 52 -4.86 19.75 -3.88
CA LEU A 52 -4.17 18.66 -3.19
C LEU A 52 -3.17 19.19 -2.14
N LEU A 53 -2.34 20.17 -2.48
CA LEU A 53 -1.40 20.80 -1.54
C LEU A 53 -2.12 21.46 -0.36
N LYS A 54 -3.24 22.15 -0.62
CA LYS A 54 -4.04 22.75 0.45
C LYS A 54 -4.64 21.69 1.37
N ARG A 55 -5.22 20.63 0.81
CA ARG A 55 -5.87 19.55 1.58
C ARG A 55 -4.87 18.70 2.36
N GLN A 56 -3.74 18.36 1.76
CA GLN A 56 -2.83 17.33 2.30
C GLN A 56 -1.61 17.90 3.00
N ALA A 57 -1.12 19.06 2.57
CA ALA A 57 0.06 19.70 3.15
C ALA A 57 -0.31 20.88 4.06
N ASN A 58 -1.60 21.27 4.13
CA ASN A 58 -2.06 22.53 4.73
C ASN A 58 -1.29 23.75 4.18
N LEU A 59 -0.82 23.66 2.93
CA LEU A 59 -0.11 24.73 2.24
C LEU A 59 -1.12 25.53 1.42
N ASP A 60 -1.52 26.70 1.92
CA ASP A 60 -2.33 27.65 1.13
C ASP A 60 -1.41 28.37 0.14
N ILE A 61 -1.22 27.77 -1.03
CA ILE A 61 -0.45 28.39 -2.11
C ILE A 61 -1.33 29.44 -2.77
N ARG A 62 -1.38 30.63 -2.17
CA ARG A 62 -1.77 31.85 -2.89
C ARG A 62 -0.62 32.18 -3.81
N LEU A 63 -0.75 31.85 -5.09
CA LEU A 63 0.30 32.06 -6.10
C LEU A 63 0.93 33.46 -5.93
N PRO A 64 2.17 33.57 -5.42
CA PRO A 64 2.92 34.80 -5.56
C PRO A 64 3.12 35.01 -7.06
N LYS A 65 2.89 36.23 -7.56
CA LYS A 65 3.03 36.62 -8.98
C LYS A 65 4.42 36.33 -9.60
N LYS A 66 5.38 35.80 -8.83
CA LYS A 66 6.78 35.53 -9.20
C LYS A 66 7.25 34.12 -8.83
N VAL A 67 6.36 33.13 -8.82
CA VAL A 67 6.79 31.74 -8.62
C VAL A 67 7.26 31.14 -9.94
N THR A 68 8.52 30.70 -9.97
CA THR A 68 9.17 30.04 -11.10
C THR A 68 8.86 28.54 -11.22
N THR A 69 8.25 27.95 -10.18
CA THR A 69 8.01 26.50 -10.09
C THR A 69 6.52 26.18 -10.15
N SER A 70 6.11 25.32 -11.08
CA SER A 70 4.74 24.82 -11.22
C SER A 70 4.19 24.25 -9.91
N THR A 71 2.89 24.40 -9.67
CA THR A 71 2.22 23.82 -8.49
C THR A 71 2.27 22.30 -8.54
N VAL A 72 2.25 21.73 -9.74
CA VAL A 72 2.40 20.28 -9.98
C VAL A 72 3.75 19.77 -9.45
N SER A 73 4.86 20.40 -9.84
CA SER A 73 6.19 19.99 -9.35
C SER A 73 6.32 20.15 -7.83
N ARG A 74 5.67 21.16 -7.24
CA ARG A 74 5.62 21.33 -5.78
C ARG A 74 4.85 20.21 -5.10
N TRP A 75 3.70 19.81 -5.66
CA TRP A 75 2.92 18.67 -5.18
C TRP A 75 3.75 17.39 -5.22
N LEU A 76 4.37 17.08 -6.36
CA LEU A 76 5.19 15.87 -6.51
C LEU A 76 6.40 15.87 -5.58
N LYS A 77 7.08 17.02 -5.41
CA LYS A 77 8.16 17.15 -4.42
C LYS A 77 7.67 16.93 -3.00
N TRP A 78 6.47 17.42 -2.67
CA TRP A 78 5.89 17.24 -1.35
C TRP A 78 5.55 15.76 -1.09
N VAL A 79 4.83 15.11 -2.01
CA VAL A 79 4.41 13.71 -1.87
C VAL A 79 5.59 12.76 -1.78
N SER A 80 6.67 13.01 -2.54
CA SER A 80 7.87 12.16 -2.55
C SER A 80 8.76 12.32 -1.31
N ASN A 81 8.69 13.44 -0.59
CA ASN A 81 9.60 13.76 0.50
C ASN A 81 8.91 13.97 1.86
N THR A 82 7.59 13.79 1.94
CA THR A 82 6.83 14.08 3.17
C THR A 82 6.04 12.88 3.61
N CYS A 83 6.16 12.53 4.89
CA CYS A 83 5.32 11.49 5.48
C CYS A 83 3.85 11.91 5.44
N TRP A 84 3.00 11.07 4.87
CA TRP A 84 1.59 11.35 4.70
C TRP A 84 0.83 11.57 6.01
N TYR A 85 1.29 10.95 7.10
CA TYR A 85 0.63 11.00 8.40
C TYR A 85 1.13 12.15 9.26
N CYS A 86 2.43 12.14 9.61
CA CYS A 86 2.99 13.16 10.50
C CYS A 86 3.45 14.44 9.80
N LYS A 87 3.40 14.49 8.47
CA LYS A 87 3.79 15.63 7.63
C LYS A 87 5.26 16.08 7.80
N LYS A 88 6.10 15.22 8.39
CA LYS A 88 7.55 15.43 8.52
C LYS A 88 8.28 14.88 7.29
N ASN A 89 9.45 15.45 7.01
CA ASN A 89 10.29 15.00 5.91
C ASN A 89 10.66 13.51 6.05
N SER A 90 10.41 12.73 5.00
CA SER A 90 10.73 11.32 4.88
C SER A 90 10.84 10.94 3.41
N LYS A 91 11.84 10.14 3.05
CA LYS A 91 11.92 9.48 1.73
C LYS A 91 11.56 8.00 1.80
N ARG A 92 11.30 7.50 3.01
CA ARG A 92 10.96 6.11 3.26
C ARG A 92 9.50 5.86 2.87
N ARG A 93 9.27 4.71 2.24
CA ARG A 93 7.94 4.17 1.93
C ARG A 93 7.45 3.27 3.07
N ALA A 94 6.13 3.19 3.27
CA ALA A 94 5.56 2.22 4.21
C ALA A 94 5.90 0.80 3.77
N ILE A 95 6.11 -0.10 4.73
CA ILE A 95 6.58 -1.46 4.39
C ILE A 95 5.46 -2.25 3.70
N LEU A 96 4.23 -2.16 4.22
CA LEU A 96 3.09 -2.90 3.68
C LEU A 96 2.43 -2.21 2.47
N ASP A 97 2.68 -0.91 2.29
CA ASP A 97 2.14 -0.13 1.18
C ASP A 97 3.22 0.81 0.62
N PRO A 98 3.96 0.37 -0.41
CA PRO A 98 5.02 1.17 -1.01
C PRO A 98 4.52 2.46 -1.69
N THR A 99 3.22 2.61 -1.94
CA THR A 99 2.65 3.82 -2.57
C THR A 99 2.71 5.02 -1.64
N ILE A 100 2.76 4.79 -0.32
CA ILE A 100 2.71 5.85 0.68
C ILE A 100 4.10 6.14 1.23
N ILE A 101 4.50 7.42 1.18
CA ILE A 101 5.67 7.89 1.93
C ILE A 101 5.32 7.97 3.42
N CYS A 102 6.03 7.19 4.22
CA CYS A 102 5.76 7.03 5.64
C CYS A 102 7.06 6.93 6.44
N CYS A 103 7.19 7.75 7.48
CA CYS A 103 8.34 7.67 8.38
C CYS A 103 8.28 6.39 9.21
N SER A 104 9.41 5.95 9.77
CA SER A 104 9.50 4.69 10.53
C SER A 104 8.59 4.66 11.76
N LYS A 105 8.34 5.81 12.40
CA LYS A 105 7.44 5.93 13.56
C LYS A 105 5.99 5.70 13.14
N CYS A 106 5.49 6.47 12.17
CA CYS A 106 4.13 6.31 11.67
C CYS A 106 3.90 4.92 11.05
N ASP A 107 4.89 4.38 10.33
CA ASP A 107 4.83 3.04 9.78
C ASP A 107 4.67 1.98 10.89
N ARG A 108 5.36 2.15 12.03
CA ARG A 108 5.23 1.24 13.18
C ARG A 108 3.89 1.38 13.89
N ASP A 109 3.42 2.61 14.09
CA ASP A 109 2.25 2.91 14.92
C ASP A 109 0.94 2.60 14.18
N LEU A 110 0.86 2.92 12.88
CA LEU A 110 -0.37 2.81 12.09
C LEU A 110 -0.50 1.47 11.37
N PHE A 111 0.61 0.81 11.08
CA PHE A 111 0.63 -0.47 10.37
C PHE A 111 1.27 -1.56 11.24
N PRO A 112 0.50 -2.14 12.18
CA PRO A 112 0.96 -3.28 12.98
C PRO A 112 1.39 -4.43 12.08
N LYS A 113 2.66 -4.80 12.20
CA LYS A 113 3.29 -5.82 11.37
C LYS A 113 4.17 -6.73 12.21
N MET A 114 4.44 -7.91 11.69
CA MET A 114 5.31 -8.89 12.33
C MET A 114 6.25 -9.53 11.30
N THR A 115 7.42 -9.96 11.76
CA THR A 115 8.38 -10.65 10.90
C THR A 115 7.86 -12.04 10.53
N MET A 116 8.29 -12.58 9.39
CA MET A 116 8.03 -13.99 9.02
C MET A 116 8.41 -14.95 10.16
N THR A 117 9.58 -14.75 10.76
CA THR A 117 10.08 -15.57 11.87
C THR A 117 9.18 -15.51 13.10
N ASP A 118 8.70 -14.31 13.47
CA ASP A 118 7.74 -14.17 14.57
C ASP A 118 6.40 -14.81 14.27
N ALA A 119 5.90 -14.67 13.04
CA ALA A 119 4.65 -15.30 12.61
C ALA A 119 4.73 -16.83 12.75
N MET A 120 5.82 -17.43 12.26
CA MET A 120 6.03 -18.88 12.36
C MET A 120 6.17 -19.35 13.81
N ARG A 121 6.98 -18.64 14.61
CA ARG A 121 7.28 -19.02 16.00
C ARG A 121 6.09 -18.86 16.94
N LYS A 122 5.33 -17.76 16.81
CA LYS A 122 4.25 -17.42 17.75
C LYS A 122 2.89 -17.99 17.35
N HIS A 123 2.62 -18.12 16.05
CA HIS A 123 1.29 -18.49 15.55
C HIS A 123 1.22 -19.90 14.94
N ARG A 124 2.30 -20.69 15.08
CA ARG A 124 2.41 -22.08 14.57
C ARG A 124 2.07 -22.20 13.07
N LEU A 125 2.37 -21.15 12.32
CA LEU A 125 2.18 -21.12 10.86
C LEU A 125 3.46 -21.60 10.19
N SER A 126 3.35 -22.47 9.20
CA SER A 126 4.49 -22.80 8.34
C SER A 126 4.74 -21.68 7.32
N LYS A 127 5.91 -21.71 6.67
CA LYS A 127 6.21 -20.76 5.58
C LYS A 127 5.17 -20.84 4.45
N LEU A 128 4.71 -22.04 4.10
CA LEU A 128 3.63 -22.23 3.13
C LEU A 128 2.33 -21.59 3.64
N ASP A 129 2.01 -21.67 4.92
CA ASP A 129 0.79 -21.05 5.42
C ASP A 129 0.80 -19.50 5.32
N LEU A 130 1.97 -18.88 5.22
CA LEU A 130 2.15 -17.43 5.06
C LEU A 130 2.17 -16.98 3.59
N PHE A 131 2.80 -17.75 2.70
CA PHE A 131 2.89 -17.44 1.27
C PHE A 131 1.84 -18.19 0.49
N THR A 132 0.65 -17.58 0.38
CA THR A 132 -0.48 -18.10 -0.40
C THR A 132 -0.78 -17.19 -1.59
N PRO A 133 -1.42 -17.71 -2.66
CA PRO A 133 -1.84 -19.10 -2.86
C PRO A 133 -0.65 -20.07 -3.03
N ASN A 134 -0.84 -21.33 -2.66
CA ASN A 134 0.14 -22.41 -2.88
C ASN A 134 -0.54 -23.79 -2.90
N GLU A 135 0.24 -24.86 -3.06
CA GLU A 135 -0.26 -26.24 -3.14
C GLU A 135 -1.14 -26.67 -1.95
N LYS A 136 -0.78 -26.26 -0.72
CA LYS A 136 -1.53 -26.62 0.49
C LYS A 136 -2.83 -25.81 0.62
N HIS A 137 -2.82 -24.58 0.11
CA HIS A 137 -3.90 -23.61 0.25
C HIS A 137 -4.13 -22.84 -1.06
N PRO A 138 -4.62 -23.50 -2.12
CA PRO A 138 -4.77 -22.87 -3.43
C PRO A 138 -5.85 -21.79 -3.45
N HIS A 139 -6.84 -21.88 -2.54
CA HIS A 139 -7.97 -20.97 -2.47
C HIS A 139 -7.78 -19.81 -1.48
N LEU A 140 -6.67 -19.76 -0.74
CA LEU A 140 -6.43 -18.70 0.22
C LEU A 140 -5.79 -17.49 -0.46
N ALA A 141 -6.37 -16.30 -0.23
CA ALA A 141 -5.83 -15.04 -0.71
C ALA A 141 -4.40 -14.78 -0.18
N PRO A 142 -3.55 -14.05 -0.92
CA PRO A 142 -2.25 -13.64 -0.41
C PRO A 142 -2.37 -12.75 0.83
N LEU A 143 -1.44 -12.92 1.79
CA LEU A 143 -1.33 -12.01 2.93
C LEU A 143 -0.64 -10.72 2.49
N LEU A 144 -1.09 -9.58 3.03
CA LEU A 144 -0.40 -8.32 2.80
C LEU A 144 0.99 -8.38 3.46
N HIS A 145 2.03 -8.20 2.64
CA HIS A 145 3.40 -8.27 3.09
C HIS A 145 4.29 -7.30 2.34
N GLY A 146 5.44 -7.00 2.94
CA GLY A 146 6.49 -6.22 2.32
C GLY A 146 7.86 -6.59 2.85
N SER A 147 8.89 -6.03 2.26
CA SER A 147 10.28 -6.25 2.65
C SER A 147 10.89 -5.00 3.26
N TYR A 148 11.81 -5.19 4.20
CA TYR A 148 12.69 -4.13 4.66
C TYR A 148 14.11 -4.66 4.80
N VAL A 149 15.11 -3.81 4.58
CA VAL A 149 16.50 -4.20 4.75
C VAL A 149 16.86 -4.15 6.24
N CYS A 150 17.31 -5.28 6.78
CA CYS A 150 17.83 -5.43 8.14
C CYS A 150 19.25 -5.99 8.05
N MET A 151 20.24 -5.28 8.58
CA MET A 151 21.65 -5.73 8.57
C MET A 151 22.14 -6.15 7.17
N GLY A 152 21.74 -5.41 6.13
CA GLY A 152 22.11 -5.70 4.74
C GLY A 152 21.32 -6.80 4.05
N SER A 153 20.41 -7.50 4.75
CA SER A 153 19.57 -8.56 4.18
C SER A 153 18.09 -8.16 4.17
N PRO A 154 17.31 -8.54 3.13
CA PRO A 154 15.88 -8.30 3.11
C PRO A 154 15.16 -9.20 4.13
N ALA A 155 14.30 -8.59 4.93
CA ALA A 155 13.43 -9.26 5.89
C ALA A 155 11.96 -9.02 5.52
N THR A 156 11.18 -10.11 5.43
CA THR A 156 9.75 -10.05 5.10
C THR A 156 8.91 -9.77 6.34
N MET A 157 7.99 -8.82 6.20
CA MET A 157 7.04 -8.40 7.22
C MET A 157 5.63 -8.63 6.71
N PHE A 158 4.77 -9.16 7.56
CA PHE A 158 3.36 -9.39 7.27
C PHE A 158 2.48 -8.46 8.10
N ALA A 159 1.33 -8.08 7.56
CA ALA A 159 0.28 -7.42 8.33
C ALA A 159 -0.14 -8.31 9.51
N LYS A 160 -0.12 -7.74 10.72
CA LYS A 160 -0.40 -8.52 11.94
C LYS A 160 -1.82 -9.09 11.93
N ALA A 161 -2.79 -8.31 11.47
CA ALA A 161 -4.19 -8.73 11.40
C ALA A 161 -4.36 -9.95 10.48
N ASP A 162 -3.74 -9.93 9.30
CA ASP A 162 -3.81 -10.99 8.31
C ASP A 162 -3.22 -12.30 8.83
N VAL A 163 -2.07 -12.24 9.52
CA VAL A 163 -1.45 -13.42 10.14
C VAL A 163 -2.37 -14.05 11.19
N LEU A 164 -2.99 -13.23 12.04
CA LEU A 164 -3.93 -13.71 13.06
C LEU A 164 -5.19 -14.31 12.44
N ALA A 165 -5.71 -13.70 11.38
CA ALA A 165 -6.85 -14.24 10.64
C ALA A 165 -6.49 -15.59 9.99
N ARG A 166 -5.29 -15.69 9.41
CA ARG A 166 -4.76 -16.92 8.80
C ARG A 166 -4.61 -18.05 9.81
N GLU A 167 -4.06 -17.75 10.97
CA GLU A 167 -3.93 -18.70 12.08
C GLU A 167 -5.29 -19.31 12.45
N LYS A 168 -6.30 -18.45 12.68
CA LYS A 168 -7.65 -18.90 13.03
C LYS A 168 -8.24 -19.81 11.96
N LEU A 169 -8.05 -19.46 10.68
CA LEU A 169 -8.57 -20.22 9.55
C LEU A 169 -7.96 -21.63 9.48
N ILE A 170 -6.64 -21.73 9.58
CA ILE A 170 -5.92 -23.01 9.48
C ILE A 170 -6.18 -23.89 10.71
N GLN A 171 -6.17 -23.32 11.92
CA GLN A 171 -6.50 -24.07 13.13
C GLN A 171 -7.97 -24.55 13.13
N GLY A 172 -8.89 -23.75 12.59
CA GLY A 172 -10.29 -24.12 12.39
C GLY A 172 -10.46 -25.32 11.44
N GLN A 173 -9.68 -25.38 10.36
CA GLN A 173 -9.68 -26.51 9.42
C GLN A 173 -9.08 -27.78 10.04
N GLY A 174 -8.04 -27.65 10.87
CA GLY A 174 -7.41 -28.78 11.57
C GLY A 174 -8.36 -29.49 12.55
N LYS A 175 -9.26 -28.76 13.20
CA LYS A 175 -10.26 -29.34 14.12
C LYS A 175 -11.33 -30.16 13.39
N LYS A 176 -11.71 -29.78 12.17
CA LYS A 176 -12.73 -30.50 11.37
C LYS A 176 -12.20 -31.81 10.75
N ARG A 177 -10.88 -32.03 10.74
CA ARG A 177 -10.23 -33.18 10.09
C ARG A 177 -9.88 -34.34 11.03
N ARG A 178 -10.23 -34.29 12.33
CA ARG A 178 -10.07 -35.46 13.21
C ARG A 178 -11.02 -36.57 12.76
N LYS A 179 -10.48 -37.58 12.06
CA LYS A 179 -11.20 -38.82 11.74
C LYS A 179 -11.77 -39.43 13.03
N PRO A 180 -12.97 -40.04 13.02
CA PRO A 180 -13.44 -40.80 14.17
C PRO A 180 -12.42 -41.90 14.46
N THR A 181 -11.98 -41.97 15.71
CA THR A 181 -11.20 -43.10 16.22
C THR A 181 -12.03 -44.36 16.01
N VAL A 182 -11.65 -45.21 15.05
CA VAL A 182 -12.18 -46.57 14.97
C VAL A 182 -11.55 -47.31 16.14
N ILE A 183 -12.32 -47.50 17.21
CA ILE A 183 -11.96 -48.41 18.29
C ILE A 183 -12.23 -49.81 17.72
N ILE A 184 -11.18 -50.49 17.28
CA ILE A 184 -11.25 -51.93 17.05
C ILE A 184 -11.21 -52.56 18.44
N LEU A 185 -12.35 -53.05 18.90
CA LEU A 185 -12.40 -53.95 20.05
C LEU A 185 -12.00 -55.32 19.52
N ASP A 186 -10.78 -55.74 19.86
CA ASP A 186 -10.36 -57.13 19.69
C ASP A 186 -11.25 -58.00 20.58
N ALA A 187 -12.13 -58.76 19.94
CA ALA A 187 -12.91 -59.81 20.58
C ALA A 187 -12.15 -61.13 20.43
N ASP A 188 -11.20 -61.34 21.33
CA ASP A 188 -10.81 -62.70 21.72
C ASP A 188 -11.89 -63.23 22.66
N LEU A 189 -12.62 -64.28 22.26
CA LEU A 189 -13.17 -65.35 23.13
C LEU A 189 -14.02 -66.33 22.31
N ALA A 190 -13.40 -67.44 21.91
CA ALA A 190 -13.87 -68.85 22.02
C ALA A 190 -13.30 -69.71 20.89
#